data_AF-A0A9P1ANN6-F1
#
_entry.id   AF-A0A9P1ANN6-F1
#
_cell.length_a   1.000
_cell.length_b   1.000
_cell.length_c   1.000
_cell.angle_alpha   90.00
_cell.angle_beta   90.00
_cell.angle_gamma   90.00
#
_symmetry.space_group_name_H-M   'P 1'
#
loop_
_entity.id
_entity.type
_entity.pdbx_description
1 polymer ?
#
loop_
_entity_poly.entity_id
_entity_poly.type
_entity_poly.pdbx_seq_one_letter_code
_entity_poly.pdbx_strand_id
1 'polypeptide(L)'
;MEQLSEKMSASAFAEPGVRLSINLRERCRMHDLNEALDDLRAVIPYAHGGSVRKLSKIATLLLAKNHIIMQAKAIEELTILVSQMKQKKKKSEENEEKSAADDS
;
A
#
# COMPACT_ATOMS: atom_id res chain seq x y z
N MET A 1 -29.25 8.13 58.90
CA MET A 1 -28.92 7.02 57.99
C MET A 1 -29.40 7.28 56.55
N GLU A 2 -29.62 8.53 56.16
CA GLU A 2 -30.17 8.87 54.83
C GLU A 2 -29.08 9.40 53.86
N GLN A 3 -27.92 9.82 54.39
CA GLN A 3 -26.81 10.38 53.61
C GLN A 3 -25.85 9.34 53.02
N LEU A 4 -26.08 8.05 53.25
CA LEU A 4 -25.30 6.95 52.64
C LEU A 4 -25.90 6.49 51.29
N SER A 5 -27.14 6.89 50.97
CA SER A 5 -27.83 6.50 49.73
C SER A 5 -27.44 7.36 48.52
N GLU A 6 -26.97 8.60 48.72
CA GLU A 6 -26.62 9.50 47.61
C GLU A 6 -25.23 9.23 47.00
N LYS A 7 -24.33 8.54 47.72
CA LYS A 7 -22.97 8.26 47.23
C LYS A 7 -22.86 7.10 46.22
N MET A 8 -23.96 6.41 45.91
CA MET A 8 -23.98 5.37 44.89
C MET A 8 -24.42 5.87 43.50
N SER A 9 -24.92 7.11 43.36
CA SER A 9 -25.33 7.63 42.04
C SER A 9 -24.21 8.36 41.27
N ALA A 10 -23.13 8.75 41.95
CA ALA A 10 -22.02 9.48 41.33
C ALA A 10 -21.10 8.62 40.43
N SER A 11 -21.28 7.29 40.41
CA SER A 11 -20.50 6.37 39.55
C SER A 11 -21.22 5.95 38.26
N ALA A 12 -22.44 6.44 38.02
CA ALA A 12 -23.29 5.99 36.91
C ALA A 12 -22.75 6.29 35.48
N PHE A 13 -21.67 7.06 35.36
CA PHE A 13 -21.03 7.36 34.07
C PHE A 13 -19.76 6.56 33.78
N ALA A 14 -19.32 5.70 34.70
CA ALA A 14 -18.18 4.82 34.49
C ALA A 14 -18.58 3.35 34.71
N GLU A 15 -19.63 2.90 34.01
CA GLU A 15 -19.95 1.48 33.91
C GLU A 15 -18.68 0.72 33.45
N PRO A 16 -18.09 -0.16 34.28
CA PRO A 16 -16.86 -0.88 33.93
C PRO A 16 -16.98 -1.63 32.61
N GLY A 17 -18.18 -2.06 32.23
CA GLY A 17 -18.48 -2.71 30.96
C GLY A 17 -18.32 -1.80 29.73
N VAL A 18 -18.62 -0.50 29.85
CA VAL A 18 -18.45 0.46 28.74
C VAL A 18 -16.97 0.70 28.46
N ARG A 19 -16.15 0.92 29.49
CA ARG A 19 -14.70 1.08 29.33
C ARG A 19 -14.06 -0.18 28.73
N LEU A 20 -14.45 -1.36 29.20
CA LEU A 20 -13.94 -2.64 28.70
C LEU A 20 -14.34 -2.89 27.23
N SER A 21 -15.59 -2.61 26.86
CA SER A 21 -16.06 -2.79 25.48
C SER A 21 -15.38 -1.82 24.50
N ILE A 22 -15.15 -0.57 24.90
CA ILE A 22 -14.39 0.41 24.10
C ILE A 22 -12.94 -0.05 23.90
N ASN A 23 -12.27 -0.48 24.97
CA ASN A 23 -10.89 -0.97 24.89
C ASN A 23 -10.77 -2.23 24.03
N LEU A 24 -11.73 -3.15 24.11
CA LEU A 24 -11.77 -4.33 23.25
C LEU A 24 -11.93 -3.91 21.77
N ARG A 25 -12.88 -3.01 21.49
CA ARG A 25 -13.11 -2.51 20.13
C ARG A 25 -11.87 -1.86 19.53
N GLU A 26 -11.18 -1.01 20.28
CA GLU A 26 -9.97 -0.35 19.78
C GLU A 26 -8.82 -1.34 19.58
N ARG A 27 -8.72 -2.38 20.41
CA ARG A 27 -7.77 -3.48 20.16
C ARG A 27 -8.07 -4.18 18.85
N CYS A 28 -9.32 -4.56 18.59
CA CYS A 28 -9.71 -5.18 17.31
C CYS A 28 -9.36 -4.26 16.13
N ARG A 29 -9.76 -2.99 16.19
CA ARG A 29 -9.44 -2.00 15.14
C ARG A 29 -7.93 -1.88 14.88
N MET A 30 -7.13 -1.92 15.94
CA MET A 30 -5.67 -1.90 15.84
C MET A 30 -5.08 -3.21 15.27
N HIS A 31 -5.73 -4.36 15.47
CA HIS A 31 -5.31 -5.62 14.86
C HIS A 31 -5.57 -5.59 13.36
N ASP A 32 -6.78 -5.21 12.94
CA ASP A 32 -7.14 -5.07 11.52
C ASP A 32 -6.18 -4.10 10.79
N LEU A 33 -5.84 -2.99 11.44
CA LEU A 33 -4.87 -2.03 10.90
C LEU A 33 -3.46 -2.61 10.77
N ASN A 34 -3.03 -3.41 11.74
CA ASN A 34 -1.70 -4.03 11.70
C ASN A 34 -1.64 -5.14 10.64
N GLU A 35 -2.72 -5.89 10.46
CA GLU A 35 -2.87 -6.91 9.42
C GLU A 35 -2.76 -6.28 8.03
N ALA A 36 -3.54 -5.23 7.74
CA ALA A 36 -3.45 -4.49 6.48
C ALA A 36 -2.04 -3.90 6.24
N LEU A 37 -1.34 -3.50 7.30
CA LEU A 37 0.04 -3.00 7.18
C LEU A 37 1.04 -4.13 6.91
N ASP A 38 0.78 -5.34 7.39
CA ASP A 38 1.59 -6.52 7.08
C ASP A 38 1.36 -7.00 5.64
N ASP A 39 0.12 -6.94 5.14
CA ASP A 39 -0.16 -7.14 3.71
C ASP A 39 0.56 -6.12 2.84
N LEU A 40 0.60 -4.84 3.27
CA LEU A 40 1.40 -3.83 2.59
C LEU A 40 2.90 -4.16 2.61
N ARG A 41 3.44 -4.73 3.71
CA ARG A 41 4.83 -5.19 3.73
C ARG A 41 5.06 -6.31 2.73
N ALA A 42 4.09 -7.23 2.56
CA ALA A 42 4.18 -8.37 1.66
C ALA A 42 4.54 -7.96 0.21
N VAL A 43 4.01 -6.82 -0.25
CA VAL A 43 4.19 -6.34 -1.62
C VAL A 43 5.36 -5.36 -1.81
N ILE A 44 6.00 -4.88 -0.73
CA ILE A 44 7.11 -3.94 -0.82
C ILE A 44 8.41 -4.69 -1.17
N PRO A 45 9.15 -4.29 -2.22
CA PRO A 45 10.46 -4.87 -2.51
C PRO A 45 11.44 -4.69 -1.35
N TYR A 46 12.28 -5.71 -1.11
CA TYR A 46 13.29 -5.73 -0.05
C TYR A 46 12.75 -5.70 1.39
N ALA A 47 11.42 -5.77 1.57
CA ALA A 47 10.81 -5.92 2.88
C ALA A 47 10.97 -7.34 3.47
N HIS A 48 11.40 -8.30 2.65
CA HIS A 48 11.53 -9.71 3.00
C HIS A 48 12.95 -10.22 2.73
N GLY A 49 13.46 -11.03 3.66
CA GLY A 49 14.72 -11.76 3.52
C GLY A 49 15.04 -12.50 4.81
N GLY A 50 15.63 -13.70 4.72
CA GLY A 50 15.87 -14.58 5.88
C GLY A 50 16.73 -13.97 7.00
N SER A 51 17.40 -12.83 6.75
CA SER A 51 18.19 -12.07 7.72
C SER A 51 17.65 -10.65 7.97
N VAL A 52 16.56 -10.24 7.33
CA VAL A 52 16.03 -8.86 7.41
C VAL A 52 14.96 -8.79 8.50
N ARG A 53 15.17 -7.94 9.51
CA ARG A 53 14.19 -7.70 10.57
C ARG A 53 12.91 -7.06 10.01
N LYS A 54 11.76 -7.37 10.63
CA LYS A 54 10.46 -6.75 10.30
C LYS A 54 10.58 -5.22 10.33
N LEU A 55 10.20 -4.59 9.22
CA LEU A 55 10.24 -3.14 9.06
C LEU A 55 9.29 -2.43 10.04
N SER A 56 9.73 -1.28 10.56
CA SER A 56 8.88 -0.40 11.36
C SER A 56 7.67 0.12 10.55
N LYS A 57 6.61 0.59 11.23
CA LYS A 57 5.44 1.17 10.56
C LYS A 57 5.82 2.34 9.64
N ILE A 58 6.70 3.22 10.13
CA ILE A 58 7.18 4.39 9.38
C ILE A 58 8.01 3.96 8.17
N ALA A 59 8.94 3.01 8.34
CA ALA A 59 9.76 2.51 7.25
C ALA A 59 8.91 1.85 6.16
N THR A 60 7.88 1.09 6.56
CA THR A 60 6.93 0.45 5.64
C THR A 60 6.21 1.50 4.79
N LEU A 61 5.66 2.54 5.42
CA LEU A 61 4.96 3.61 4.70
C LEU A 61 5.88 4.41 3.76
N LEU A 62 7.12 4.67 4.20
CA LEU A 62 8.11 5.37 3.38
C LEU A 62 8.48 4.56 2.13
N LEU A 63 8.77 3.26 2.30
CA LEU A 63 9.09 2.37 1.18
C LEU A 63 7.90 2.17 0.25
N ALA A 64 6.69 2.02 0.77
CA ALA A 64 5.47 1.93 -0.04
C ALA A 64 5.31 3.16 -0.94
N LYS A 65 5.42 4.37 -0.38
CA LYS A 65 5.35 5.62 -1.15
C LYS A 65 6.40 5.67 -2.25
N ASN A 66 7.65 5.35 -1.91
CA ASN A 66 8.74 5.38 -2.87
C ASN A 66 8.56 4.32 -3.97
N HIS A 67 8.03 3.15 -3.62
CA HIS A 67 7.76 2.08 -4.56
C HIS A 67 6.71 2.49 -5.61
N ILE A 68 5.62 3.13 -5.18
CA ILE A 68 4.58 3.67 -6.08
C ILE A 68 5.20 4.68 -7.07
N ILE A 69 6.00 5.63 -6.56
CA ILE A 69 6.66 6.65 -7.40
C ILE A 69 7.60 5.98 -8.43
N MET A 70 8.37 4.99 -8.01
CA MET A 70 9.29 4.26 -8.88
C MET A 70 8.54 3.48 -9.95
N GLN A 71 7.46 2.79 -9.59
CA GLN A 71 6.62 2.06 -10.56
C GLN A 71 5.99 3.00 -11.59
N ALA A 72 5.49 4.16 -11.16
CA ALA A 72 4.92 5.15 -12.07
C ALA A 72 5.94 5.64 -13.11
N LYS A 73 7.17 5.95 -12.67
CA LYS A 73 8.27 6.32 -13.58
C LYS A 73 8.64 5.20 -14.54
N ALA A 74 8.76 3.98 -14.03
CA ALA A 74 9.07 2.82 -14.87
C ALA A 74 8.00 2.58 -15.95
N ILE A 75 6.72 2.77 -15.62
CA ILE A 75 5.62 2.65 -16.59
C ILE A 75 5.72 3.72 -17.68
N GLU A 76 6.04 4.97 -17.33
CA GLU A 76 6.23 6.07 -18.29
C GLU A 76 7.39 5.76 -19.25
N GLU A 77 8.55 5.37 -18.72
CA GLU A 77 9.73 5.01 -19.50
C GLU A 77 9.45 3.84 -20.45
N LEU A 78 8.81 2.77 -19.97
CA LEU A 78 8.43 1.61 -20.78
C LEU A 78 7.42 1.97 -21.88
N THR A 79 6.48 2.87 -21.59
CA THR A 79 5.51 3.35 -22.59
C THR A 79 6.19 4.10 -23.73
N ILE A 80 7.19 4.93 -23.41
CA ILE A 80 8.01 5.63 -24.41
C ILE A 80 8.80 4.62 -25.24
N LEU A 81 9.47 3.65 -24.61
CA LEU A 81 10.25 2.62 -25.30
C LEU A 81 9.38 1.79 -26.25
N VAL A 82 8.20 1.35 -25.80
CA VAL A 82 7.25 0.61 -26.64
C VAL A 82 6.80 1.45 -27.84
N SER A 83 6.55 2.74 -27.65
CA SER A 83 6.17 3.65 -28.74
C SER A 83 7.29 3.82 -29.78
N GLN A 84 8.53 3.97 -29.32
CA GLN A 84 9.71 4.03 -30.19
C GLN A 84 9.92 2.73 -30.96
N MET A 85 9.74 1.57 -30.32
CA MET A 85 9.85 0.27 -31.00
C MET A 85 8.78 0.11 -32.09
N LYS A 86 7.54 0.53 -31.82
CA LYS A 86 6.46 0.53 -32.82
C LYS A 86 6.78 1.43 -34.02
N GLN A 87 7.31 2.63 -33.77
CA GLN A 87 7.74 3.54 -34.84
C GLN A 87 8.88 2.96 -35.68
N LYS A 88 9.89 2.37 -35.04
CA LYS A 88 11.00 1.70 -35.74
C LYS A 88 10.51 0.54 -36.60
N LYS A 89 9.61 -0.28 -36.07
CA LYS A 89 9.02 -1.41 -36.80
C LYS A 89 8.22 -0.94 -38.04
N LYS A 90 7.40 0.10 -37.89
CA LYS A 90 6.66 0.67 -39.02
C LYS A 90 7.61 1.18 -40.11
N LYS A 91 8.68 1.86 -39.71
CA LYS A 91 9.68 2.39 -40.65
C LYS A 91 10.49 1.31 -41.36
N SER A 92 10.76 0.17 -40.71
CA SER A 92 11.39 -0.97 -41.39
C SER A 92 10.46 -1.61 -42.42
N GLU A 93 9.17 -1.77 -42.10
CA GLU A 93 8.16 -2.30 -43.03
C GLU A 93 7.99 -1.38 -44.26
N GLU A 94 7.90 -0.07 -44.07
CA GLU A 94 7.82 0.91 -45.17
C GLU A 94 9.08 0.94 -46.07
N ASN A 95 10.26 0.66 -45.50
CA ASN A 95 11.51 0.60 -46.26
C ASN A 95 11.62 -0.68 -47.09
N GLU A 96 11.14 -1.82 -46.57
CA GLU A 96 11.11 -3.08 -47.30
C GLU A 96 10.15 -3.00 -48.51
N GLU A 97 8.95 -2.44 -48.34
CA GLU A 97 7.99 -2.24 -49.44
C GLU A 97 8.51 -1.32 -50.55
N LYS A 98 9.25 -0.25 -50.21
CA LYS A 98 9.86 0.63 -51.23
C LYS A 98 10.99 -0.05 -52.01
N SER A 99 11.79 -0.89 -51.35
CA SER A 99 12.87 -1.62 -52.02
C SER A 99 12.37 -2.69 -52.99
N ALA A 100 11.23 -3.33 -52.68
CA ALA A 100 10.61 -4.32 -53.56
C ALA A 100 9.95 -3.69 -54.81
N ALA A 101 9.56 -2.42 -54.75
CA ALA A 101 8.94 -1.71 -55.86
C ALA A 101 9.95 -1.13 -56.88
N ASP A 102 11.22 -0.97 -56.53
CA ASP A 102 12.27 -0.44 -57.42
C ASP A 102 12.97 -1.54 -58.26
N ASP A 103 12.77 -2.82 -57.95
CA ASP A 103 13.37 -3.98 -58.65
C ASP A 103 12.41 -4.66 -59.65
N SER A 104 11.24 -4.05 -59.92
CA SER A 104 10.21 -4.50 -60.90
C SER A 104 10.02 -3.48 -62.01
#